data_AF-A0A2I0JFI7-F1
#
_entry.id   AF-A0A2I0JFI7-F1
#
_cell.length_a   1.000
_cell.length_b   1.000
_cell.length_c   1.000
_cell.angle_alpha   90.00
_cell.angle_beta   90.00
_cell.angle_gamma   90.00
#
_symmetry.space_group_name_H-M   'P 1'
#
loop_
_entity.id
_entity.type
_entity.pdbx_description
1 polymer ?
#
loop_
_entity_poly.entity_id
_entity_poly.type
_entity_poly.pdbx_seq_one_letter_code
_entity_poly.pdbx_strand_id
1 'polypeptide(L)'
;MPTVLRAGRGMALWEKAKQDPPPEKLELFSYENNPYARIVREALCELEIPYILQNVGEGSPREKLLVDMSGSKEVPFIVDPNTGTRTGDYKKILSYLFQTYAVPTS
;
A
#
# COMPACT_ATOMS: atom_id res chain seq x y z
N MET A 1 2.80 16.48 30.51
CA MET A 1 2.40 16.88 29.14
C MET A 1 1.46 15.81 28.61
N PRO A 2 0.14 16.05 28.52
CA PRO A 2 -0.79 15.01 28.10
C PRO A 2 -0.86 14.94 26.58
N THR A 3 -0.76 13.70 26.09
CA THR A 3 -0.98 13.27 24.71
C THR A 3 -2.39 13.60 24.26
N VAL A 4 -2.55 14.68 23.52
CA VAL A 4 -3.82 15.04 22.87
C VAL A 4 -3.66 14.84 21.37
N LEU A 5 -4.65 14.16 20.78
CA LEU A 5 -4.94 14.04 19.35
C LEU A 5 -4.36 12.84 18.58
N ARG A 6 -4.79 11.63 18.97
CA ARG A 6 -5.05 10.55 18.00
C ARG A 6 -6.34 9.78 18.31
N ALA A 7 -7.35 10.48 18.84
CA ALA A 7 -8.69 9.93 18.98
C ALA A 7 -9.43 10.08 17.64
N GLY A 8 -9.71 8.98 16.95
CA GLY A 8 -10.68 8.94 15.84
C GLY A 8 -10.22 8.36 14.50
N ARG A 9 -8.92 8.31 14.20
CA ARG A 9 -8.37 7.80 12.91
C ARG A 9 -8.32 6.26 12.77
N GLY A 10 -9.26 5.58 13.42
CA GLY A 10 -9.44 4.13 13.31
C GLY A 10 -10.87 3.67 13.63
N MET A 11 -11.81 4.61 13.78
CA MET A 11 -13.20 4.32 14.11
C MET A 11 -14.21 4.85 13.08
N ALA A 12 -13.79 5.71 12.17
CA ALA A 12 -14.61 6.14 11.05
C ALA A 12 -14.04 5.49 9.78
N LEU A 13 -14.88 4.74 9.07
CA LEU A 13 -14.66 4.42 7.66
C LEU A 13 -14.22 5.71 6.98
N TRP A 14 -13.17 5.67 6.17
CA TRP A 14 -12.86 6.86 5.38
C TRP A 14 -14.04 7.06 4.44
N GLU A 15 -14.76 8.18 4.56
CA GLU A 15 -15.96 8.46 3.75
C GLU A 15 -15.71 8.35 2.25
N LYS A 16 -14.43 8.36 1.84
CA LYS A 16 -14.01 8.25 0.45
C LYS A 16 -13.37 6.92 0.05
N ALA A 17 -13.38 5.91 0.90
CA ALA A 17 -12.99 4.56 0.49
C ALA A 17 -14.10 3.97 -0.41
N LYS A 18 -13.72 3.31 -1.49
CA LYS A 18 -14.69 2.63 -2.36
C LYS A 18 -15.37 1.52 -1.57
N GLN A 19 -16.71 1.51 -1.56
CA GLN A 19 -17.50 0.54 -0.77
C GLN A 19 -17.31 -0.91 -1.24
N ASP A 20 -16.96 -1.11 -2.52
CA ASP A 20 -16.68 -2.44 -3.06
C ASP A 20 -15.17 -2.75 -2.93
N PRO A 21 -14.78 -3.71 -2.08
CA PRO A 21 -13.38 -4.12 -2.00
C PRO A 21 -12.93 -4.73 -3.33
N PRO A 22 -11.64 -4.59 -3.71
CA PRO A 22 -11.12 -5.22 -4.91
C PRO A 22 -11.32 -6.74 -4.85
N PRO A 23 -11.66 -7.40 -5.97
CA PRO A 23 -11.88 -8.85 -6.00
C PRO A 23 -10.61 -9.62 -5.64
N GLU A 24 -9.43 -9.10 -6.00
CA GLU A 24 -8.14 -9.66 -5.62
C GLU A 24 -7.34 -8.69 -4.74
N LYS A 25 -6.64 -9.23 -3.74
CA LYS A 25 -5.84 -8.42 -2.80
C LYS A 25 -4.60 -7.88 -3.51
N LEU A 26 -4.30 -6.60 -3.27
CA LEU A 26 -3.05 -6.01 -3.73
C LEU A 26 -1.88 -6.61 -2.94
N GLU A 27 -0.70 -6.71 -3.55
CA GLU A 27 0.52 -7.13 -2.86
C GLU A 27 1.46 -5.95 -2.69
N LEU A 28 1.90 -5.70 -1.47
CA LEU A 28 2.89 -4.68 -1.14
C LEU A 28 4.17 -5.35 -0.62
N PHE A 29 5.26 -5.19 -1.37
CA PHE A 29 6.60 -5.56 -0.94
C PHE A 29 7.19 -4.42 -0.10
N SER A 30 7.64 -4.75 1.11
CA SER A 30 8.10 -3.80 2.11
C SER A 30 9.20 -4.41 3.00
N TYR A 31 9.98 -3.57 3.68
CA TYR A 31 10.75 -3.96 4.88
C TYR A 31 10.37 -3.06 6.06
N GLU A 32 10.57 -3.52 7.30
CA GLU A 32 10.13 -2.81 8.52
C GLU A 32 10.72 -1.40 8.63
N ASN A 33 11.99 -1.24 8.27
CA ASN A 33 12.74 0.01 8.43
C ASN A 33 12.63 0.98 7.23
N ASN A 34 11.67 0.79 6.31
CA ASN A 34 11.51 1.67 5.14
C ASN A 34 10.49 2.80 5.42
N PRO A 35 10.89 4.08 5.44
CA PRO A 35 9.96 5.19 5.67
C PRO A 35 8.95 5.36 4.52
N TYR A 36 9.33 5.13 3.27
CA TYR A 36 8.43 5.22 2.11
C TYR A 36 7.39 4.11 2.10
N ALA A 37 7.78 2.88 2.45
CA ALA A 37 6.83 1.78 2.56
C ALA A 37 5.83 2.01 3.70
N ARG A 38 6.25 2.68 4.78
CA ARG A 38 5.32 3.11 5.84
C ARG A 38 4.25 4.06 5.29
N ILE A 39 4.64 5.05 4.49
CA ILE A 39 3.69 6.01 3.89
C ILE A 39 2.69 5.27 2.98
N VAL A 40 3.14 4.32 2.17
CA VAL A 40 2.27 3.51 1.31
C VAL A 40 1.30 2.66 2.14
N ARG A 41 1.76 2.03 3.24
CA ARG A 41 0.88 1.29 4.16
C ARG A 41 -0.17 2.20 4.80
N GLU A 42 0.22 3.40 5.22
CA GLU A 42 -0.70 4.38 5.78
C GLU A 42 -1.79 4.74 4.75
N ALA A 43 -1.44 4.97 3.48
CA ALA A 43 -2.40 5.24 2.41
C ALA A 43 -3.33 4.05 2.10
N LEU A 44 -2.82 2.82 2.07
CA LEU A 44 -3.64 1.61 1.90
C LEU A 44 -4.65 1.44 3.05
N CYS A 45 -4.22 1.72 4.28
CA CYS A 45 -5.10 1.71 5.45
C CYS A 45 -6.13 2.85 5.42
N GLU A 46 -5.73 4.06 4.99
CA GLU A 46 -6.65 5.20 4.84
C GLU A 46 -7.74 4.93 3.79
N LEU A 47 -7.42 4.21 2.72
CA LEU A 47 -8.38 3.81 1.69
C LEU A 47 -9.09 2.49 2.00
N GLU A 48 -8.80 1.87 3.14
CA GLU A 48 -9.36 0.59 3.60
C GLU A 48 -9.22 -0.55 2.57
N ILE A 49 -8.13 -0.52 1.79
CA ILE A 49 -7.87 -1.50 0.74
C ILE A 49 -7.26 -2.75 1.36
N PRO A 50 -7.82 -3.96 1.16
CA PRO A 50 -7.20 -5.19 1.60
C PRO A 50 -5.94 -5.49 0.77
N TYR A 51 -4.81 -5.69 1.46
CA TYR A 51 -3.54 -6.01 0.82
C TYR A 51 -2.78 -7.12 1.56
N ILE A 52 -1.88 -7.78 0.84
CA ILE A 52 -0.92 -8.75 1.34
C ILE A 52 0.41 -8.02 1.50
N LEU A 53 0.91 -7.95 2.73
CA LEU A 53 2.23 -7.40 3.01
C LEU A 53 3.30 -8.50 2.85
N GLN A 54 4.12 -8.38 1.83
CA GLN A 54 5.27 -9.24 1.61
C GLN A 54 6.51 -8.59 2.24
N ASN A 55 6.88 -9.05 3.44
CA ASN A 55 8.09 -8.56 4.09
C ASN A 55 9.33 -9.15 3.41
N VAL A 56 10.13 -8.30 2.77
CA VAL A 56 11.36 -8.68 2.05
C VAL A 56 12.52 -8.54 3.02
N GLY A 57 12.85 -9.64 3.68
CA GLY A 57 14.10 -9.75 4.44
C GLY A 57 15.28 -9.99 3.50
N GLU A 58 16.46 -9.52 3.88
CA GLU A 58 17.71 -9.81 3.16
C GLU A 58 17.95 -11.32 3.10
N GLY A 59 18.20 -11.84 1.90
CA GLY A 59 18.38 -13.27 1.63
C GLY A 59 17.09 -14.09 1.63
N SER A 60 15.92 -13.47 1.79
CA SER A 60 14.65 -14.18 1.77
C SER A 60 14.24 -14.62 0.36
N PRO A 61 13.46 -15.69 0.19
CA PRO A 61 12.91 -16.06 -1.12
C PRO A 61 12.03 -14.96 -1.72
N ARG A 62 11.44 -14.09 -0.88
CA ARG A 62 10.64 -12.94 -1.31
C ARG A 62 11.47 -11.85 -1.99
N GLU A 63 12.76 -11.76 -1.68
CA GLU A 63 13.68 -10.86 -2.38
C GLU A 63 13.86 -11.28 -3.83
N LYS A 64 13.98 -12.59 -4.09
CA LYS A 64 14.03 -13.12 -5.46
C LYS A 64 12.74 -12.79 -6.21
N LEU A 65 11.58 -13.03 -5.57
CA LEU A 65 10.29 -12.67 -6.15
C LEU A 65 10.20 -11.17 -6.48
N LEU A 66 10.68 -10.30 -5.59
CA LEU A 66 10.71 -8.87 -5.87
C LEU A 66 11.57 -8.56 -7.10
N VAL A 67 12.79 -9.09 -7.17
CA VAL A 67 13.70 -8.87 -8.30
C VAL A 67 13.13 -9.41 -9.61
N ASP A 68 12.53 -10.60 -9.58
CA ASP A 68 11.91 -11.21 -10.76
C ASP A 68 10.74 -10.37 -11.30
N MET A 69 10.07 -9.63 -10.41
CA MET A 69 8.86 -8.85 -10.74
C MET A 69 9.14 -7.38 -11.08
N SER A 70 10.07 -6.75 -10.37
CA SER A 70 10.39 -5.32 -10.49
C SER A 70 11.69 -5.06 -11.25
N GLY A 71 12.54 -6.08 -11.40
CA GLY A 71 13.92 -5.94 -11.90
C GLY A 71 14.90 -5.37 -10.87
N SER A 72 14.45 -5.03 -9.67
CA SER A 72 15.27 -4.40 -8.63
C SER A 72 14.93 -4.93 -7.22
N LYS A 73 15.80 -4.67 -6.24
CA LYS A 73 15.55 -4.98 -4.83
C LYS A 73 14.93 -3.79 -4.08
N GLU A 74 14.47 -2.79 -4.81
CA GLU A 74 13.96 -1.56 -4.24
C GLU A 74 12.52 -1.75 -3.76
N VAL A 75 12.22 -1.19 -2.60
CA VAL A 75 10.87 -1.13 -2.05
C VAL A 75 10.59 0.30 -1.59
N PRO A 76 9.31 0.72 -1.50
CA PRO A 76 8.09 -0.06 -1.69
C PRO A 76 7.81 -0.46 -3.14
N PHE A 77 7.31 -1.68 -3.35
CA PHE A 77 6.82 -2.12 -4.66
C PHE A 77 5.42 -2.69 -4.52
N ILE A 78 4.48 -2.22 -5.35
CA ILE A 78 3.09 -2.68 -5.34
C ILE A 78 2.81 -3.51 -6.59
N VAL A 79 2.02 -4.56 -6.41
CA VAL A 79 1.44 -5.37 -7.47
C VAL A 79 -0.07 -5.35 -7.27
N ASP A 80 -0.77 -4.84 -8.27
CA ASP A 80 -2.22 -4.86 -8.31
C ASP A 80 -2.69 -5.85 -9.38
N PRO A 81 -3.18 -7.03 -9.00
CA PRO A 81 -3.67 -8.02 -9.96
C PRO A 81 -4.96 -7.56 -10.66
N ASN A 82 -5.74 -6.66 -10.05
CA ASN A 82 -7.02 -6.20 -10.61
C ASN A 82 -6.83 -5.32 -11.86
N THR A 83 -5.73 -4.57 -11.92
CA THR A 83 -5.42 -3.65 -13.03
C THR A 83 -4.17 -4.04 -13.80
N GLY A 84 -3.41 -5.03 -13.31
CA GLY A 84 -2.09 -5.38 -13.81
C GLY A 84 -0.99 -4.37 -13.45
N THR A 85 -1.27 -3.40 -12.58
CA THR A 85 -0.31 -2.35 -12.21
C THR A 85 0.83 -2.91 -11.37
N ARG A 86 2.06 -2.57 -11.77
CA ARG A 86 3.29 -2.94 -11.05
C ARG A 86 4.24 -1.76 -11.02
N THR A 87 4.55 -1.23 -9.84
CA THR A 87 5.43 -0.06 -9.73
C THR A 87 6.16 0.01 -8.39
N GLY A 88 7.42 0.48 -8.43
CA GLY A 88 8.30 0.65 -7.27
C GLY A 88 8.50 2.08 -6.80
N ASP A 89 7.90 3.06 -7.49
CA ASP A 89 8.01 4.46 -7.11
C ASP A 89 6.88 4.82 -6.14
N TYR A 90 7.22 5.07 -4.87
CA TYR A 90 6.26 5.38 -3.82
C TYR A 90 5.31 6.53 -4.19
N LYS A 91 5.77 7.56 -4.92
CA LYS A 91 4.91 8.67 -5.34
C LYS A 91 3.86 8.21 -6.34
N LYS A 92 4.27 7.39 -7.31
CA LYS A 92 3.35 6.79 -8.30
C LYS A 92 2.37 5.84 -7.63
N ILE A 93 2.82 5.05 -6.65
CA ILE A 93 1.94 4.17 -5.87
C ILE A 93 0.85 5.00 -5.19
N LEU A 94 1.22 6.08 -4.49
CA LEU A 94 0.24 6.93 -3.81
C LEU A 94 -0.75 7.54 -4.81
N SER A 95 -0.25 8.18 -5.88
CA SER A 95 -1.12 8.75 -6.91
C SER A 95 -2.06 7.70 -7.51
N TYR A 96 -1.55 6.51 -7.79
CA TYR A 96 -2.33 5.39 -8.31
C TYR A 96 -3.44 4.95 -7.35
N LEU A 97 -3.11 4.76 -6.07
CA LEU A 97 -4.07 4.32 -5.06
C LEU A 97 -5.22 5.32 -4.90
N PHE A 98 -4.91 6.61 -4.78
CA PHE A 98 -5.93 7.65 -4.66
C PHE A 98 -6.74 7.81 -5.96
N GLN A 99 -6.13 7.69 -7.14
CA GLN A 99 -6.86 7.82 -8.41
C GLN A 99 -7.77 6.62 -8.70
N THR A 100 -7.35 5.42 -8.31
CA THR A 100 -8.05 4.17 -8.66
C THR A 100 -9.09 3.78 -7.61
N TYR A 101 -8.81 4.04 -6.34
CA TYR A 101 -9.56 3.51 -5.21
C TYR A 101 -10.19 4.56 -4.29
N ALA A 102 -9.86 5.85 -4.43
CA ALA A 102 -10.65 6.89 -3.76
C ALA A 102 -11.94 7.15 -4.56
N VAL A 103 -13.07 7.36 -3.87
CA VAL A 103 -14.29 7.80 -4.58
C VAL A 103 -14.18 9.28 -4.97
N PRO A 104 -14.65 9.63 -6.19
CA PRO A 104 -14.71 11.02 -6.63
C PRO A 104 -15.66 11.80 -5.71
N THR A 105 -15.19 12.94 -5.22
CA THR A 105 -16.05 13.87 -4.48
C THR A 105 -16.92 14.60 -5.50
N SER A 106 -18.23 14.30 -5.54
CA SER A 106 -19.23 15.13 -6.22
C SER A 106 -19.65 16.31 -5.34
#